data_AF-A0A7K1APY0-F1
#
_entry.id   AF-A0A7K1APY0-F1
#
_cell.length_a   1.000
_cell.length_b   1.000
_cell.length_c   1.000
_cell.angle_alpha   90.00
_cell.angle_beta   90.00
_cell.angle_gamma   90.00
#
_symmetry.space_group_name_H-M   'P 1'
#
loop_
_entity.id
_entity.type
_entity.pdbx_description
1 polymer ?
#
loop_
_entity_poly.entity_id
_entity_poly.type
_entity_poly.pdbx_seq_one_letter_code
_entity_poly.pdbx_strand_id
1 'polypeptide(L)'
;MRAGGLVALLSLAGYIAVGMPSFPLLVTALTTILLFSSLRFPRSRTLLYLQIFASTLIIPSLSFNVQSCIDLNTIPWIFNLILVVSFFAVVSIKNSIFKWIPTAILTAETLYFPIFYPDQCKNIFLGSLPGIPIIIVLAISVLAVRRREVRFDEFESLEAARLSQVITDIDTYREFEFAQVLRNVKKFTDSIVTENLEMSAVQILNLEIQKIQTFLVCAEYFDSNLVRNFYEFMRDRQSRGIAGRISILGENINDLDAKIDESKLVEQLTLVLADSPASLTLVKENILEVHIEELDSSRRIKTIDFDLENVQIKVESNF
;
A
#
# COMPACT_ATOMS: atom_id res chain seq x y z
N MET A 1 16.70 -15.81 -21.05
CA MET A 1 18.16 -16.00 -20.82
C MET A 1 18.94 -16.53 -22.02
N ARG A 2 18.40 -17.36 -22.93
CA ARG A 2 19.12 -17.83 -24.14
C ARG A 2 19.54 -16.70 -25.10
N ALA A 3 18.74 -15.63 -25.18
CA ALA A 3 19.05 -14.45 -25.99
C ALA A 3 20.31 -13.69 -25.52
N GLY A 4 20.58 -13.59 -24.22
CA GLY A 4 21.72 -12.81 -23.70
C GLY A 4 23.08 -13.43 -24.04
N GLY A 5 23.20 -14.76 -23.94
CA GLY A 5 24.42 -15.47 -24.35
C GLY A 5 24.65 -15.40 -25.87
N LEU A 6 23.59 -15.42 -26.67
CA LEU A 6 23.67 -15.27 -28.12
C LEU A 6 24.12 -13.84 -28.50
N VAL A 7 23.60 -12.81 -27.83
CA VAL A 7 24.06 -11.42 -28.01
C VAL A 7 25.52 -11.25 -27.60
N ALA A 8 25.96 -11.87 -26.51
CA ALA A 8 27.36 -11.84 -26.07
C ALA A 8 28.30 -12.47 -27.13
N LEU A 9 27.94 -13.63 -27.67
CA LEU A 9 28.71 -14.31 -28.70
C LEU A 9 28.76 -13.51 -30.01
N LEU A 10 27.64 -12.93 -30.43
CA LEU A 10 27.58 -12.05 -31.59
C LEU A 10 28.45 -10.80 -31.40
N SER A 11 28.44 -10.20 -30.20
CA SER A 11 29.29 -9.04 -29.90
C SER A 11 30.77 -9.38 -29.96
N LEU A 12 31.17 -10.55 -29.45
CA LEU A 12 32.55 -11.03 -29.50
C LEU A 12 33.02 -11.36 -30.92
N ALA A 13 32.16 -11.99 -31.71
CA ALA A 13 32.42 -12.23 -33.12
C ALA A 13 32.60 -10.90 -33.90
N GLY A 14 31.81 -9.87 -33.55
CA GLY A 14 31.96 -8.52 -34.09
C GLY A 14 33.33 -7.90 -33.80
N TYR A 15 33.82 -7.99 -32.56
CA TYR A 15 35.15 -7.46 -32.20
C TYR A 15 36.29 -8.18 -32.93
N ILE A 16 36.17 -9.50 -33.15
CA ILE A 16 37.11 -10.28 -33.95
C ILE A 16 37.09 -9.82 -35.41
N ALA A 17 35.91 -9.60 -35.99
CA ALA A 17 35.75 -9.17 -37.38
C ALA A 17 36.33 -7.77 -37.64
N VAL A 18 36.33 -6.89 -36.64
CA VAL A 18 36.94 -5.54 -36.71
C VAL A 18 38.47 -5.58 -36.54
N GLY A 19 39.06 -6.75 -36.26
CA GLY A 19 40.52 -6.92 -36.15
C GLY A 19 41.09 -6.46 -34.81
N MET A 20 40.30 -6.56 -33.74
CA MET A 20 40.74 -6.19 -32.39
C MET A 20 41.96 -7.02 -31.93
N PRO A 21 43.02 -6.40 -31.38
CA PRO A 21 44.18 -7.13 -30.89
C PRO A 21 43.82 -8.14 -29.78
N SER A 22 44.57 -9.25 -29.72
CA SER A 22 44.24 -10.42 -28.89
C SER A 22 44.14 -10.12 -27.39
N PHE A 23 45.01 -9.25 -26.85
CA PHE A 23 45.01 -8.91 -25.43
C PHE A 23 43.77 -8.07 -25.01
N PRO A 24 43.47 -6.92 -25.67
CA PRO A 24 42.20 -6.21 -25.45
C PRO A 24 40.96 -7.08 -25.67
N LEU A 25 40.98 -7.97 -26.68
CA LEU A 25 39.86 -8.87 -26.96
C LEU A 25 39.59 -9.81 -25.79
N LEU A 26 40.65 -10.31 -25.12
CA LEU A 26 40.51 -11.16 -23.95
C LEU A 26 39.93 -10.40 -22.75
N VAL A 27 40.34 -9.15 -22.53
CA VAL A 27 39.82 -8.28 -21.46
C VAL A 27 38.34 -7.96 -21.69
N THR A 28 37.95 -7.66 -22.93
CA THR A 28 36.54 -7.40 -23.29
C THR A 28 35.68 -8.65 -23.21
N ALA A 29 36.19 -9.82 -23.63
CA ALA A 29 35.51 -11.11 -23.47
C ALA A 29 35.24 -11.43 -22.00
N LEU A 30 36.25 -11.28 -21.14
CA LEU A 30 36.14 -11.52 -19.71
C LEU A 30 35.14 -10.55 -19.06
N THR A 31 35.18 -9.27 -19.42
CA THR A 31 34.23 -8.27 -18.91
C THR A 31 32.79 -8.58 -19.34
N THR A 32 32.60 -9.03 -20.59
CA THR A 32 31.28 -9.41 -21.12
C THR A 32 30.73 -10.64 -20.37
N ILE A 33 31.56 -11.68 -20.17
CA ILE A 33 31.19 -12.87 -19.40
C ILE A 33 30.81 -12.49 -17.97
N LEU A 34 31.58 -11.62 -17.32
CA LEU A 34 31.30 -11.15 -15.97
C LEU A 34 30.01 -10.34 -15.88
N LEU A 35 29.72 -9.48 -16.85
CA LEU A 35 28.45 -8.73 -16.94
C LEU A 35 27.25 -9.67 -17.07
N PHE A 36 27.31 -10.67 -17.96
CA PHE A 36 26.20 -11.62 -18.08
C PHE A 36 26.08 -12.55 -16.88
N SER A 37 27.20 -12.87 -16.21
CA SER A 37 27.21 -13.64 -14.97
C SER A 37 26.63 -12.86 -13.80
N SER A 38 26.92 -11.56 -13.68
CA SER A 38 26.36 -10.69 -12.65
C SER A 38 24.86 -10.43 -12.88
N LEU A 39 24.43 -10.33 -14.14
CA LEU A 39 23.01 -10.29 -14.51
C LEU A 39 22.26 -11.58 -14.15
N ARG A 40 22.90 -12.74 -14.33
CA ARG A 40 22.32 -14.05 -13.97
C ARG A 40 22.27 -14.28 -12.46
N PHE A 41 23.26 -13.76 -11.73
CA PHE A 41 23.38 -13.92 -10.28
C PHE A 41 23.44 -12.56 -9.57
N PRO A 42 22.34 -11.78 -9.57
CA PRO A 42 22.33 -10.39 -9.11
C PRO A 42 22.60 -10.23 -7.60
N ARG A 43 22.49 -11.31 -6.82
CA ARG A 43 22.80 -11.31 -5.38
C ARG A 43 24.31 -11.42 -5.08
N SER A 44 25.13 -11.82 -6.05
CA SER A 44 26.56 -12.02 -5.85
C SER A 44 27.32 -10.70 -5.91
N ARG A 45 27.73 -10.19 -4.74
CA ARG A 45 28.54 -8.96 -4.63
C ARG A 45 29.91 -9.11 -5.29
N THR A 46 30.51 -10.30 -5.20
CA THR A 46 31.85 -10.57 -5.73
C THR A 46 31.88 -10.47 -7.26
N LEU A 47 30.90 -11.06 -7.95
CA LEU A 47 30.78 -10.97 -9.40
C LEU A 47 30.60 -9.53 -9.88
N LEU A 48 29.81 -8.75 -9.14
CA LEU A 48 29.57 -7.36 -9.45
C LEU A 48 30.84 -6.49 -9.28
N TYR A 49 31.62 -6.69 -8.22
CA TYR A 49 32.88 -5.97 -8.05
C TYR A 49 33.95 -6.40 -9.06
N LEU A 50 34.04 -7.70 -9.37
CA LEU A 50 34.95 -8.20 -10.41
C LEU A 50 34.61 -7.64 -11.79
N GLN A 51 33.31 -7.53 -12.11
CA GLN A 51 32.86 -6.91 -13.35
C GLN A 51 33.26 -5.43 -13.43
N ILE A 52 33.04 -4.66 -12.36
CA ILE A 52 33.41 -3.25 -12.28
C ILE A 52 34.92 -3.09 -12.50
N PHE A 53 35.72 -3.87 -11.79
CA PHE A 53 37.17 -3.86 -11.92
C PHE A 53 37.63 -4.24 -13.34
N ALA A 54 37.02 -5.27 -13.94
CA ALA A 54 37.34 -5.66 -15.31
C ALA A 54 37.01 -4.54 -16.32
N SER A 55 35.89 -3.83 -16.12
CA SER A 55 35.49 -2.74 -17.02
C SER A 55 36.43 -1.53 -16.97
N THR A 56 37.03 -1.23 -15.82
CA THR A 56 38.01 -0.14 -15.68
C THR A 56 39.35 -0.47 -16.34
N LEU A 57 39.62 -1.74 -16.67
CA LEU A 57 40.85 -2.12 -17.37
C LEU A 57 40.75 -2.01 -18.89
N ILE A 58 39.54 -1.82 -19.43
CA ILE A 58 39.30 -1.84 -20.87
C ILE A 58 39.98 -0.66 -21.59
N ILE A 59 39.75 0.58 -21.16
CA ILE A 59 40.34 1.77 -21.82
C ILE A 59 41.88 1.77 -21.69
N PRO A 60 42.46 1.50 -20.51
CA PRO A 60 43.90 1.33 -20.37
C PRO A 60 44.47 0.25 -21.32
N SER A 61 43.80 -0.90 -21.45
CA SER A 61 44.29 -1.99 -22.31
C SER A 61 44.29 -1.64 -23.80
N LEU A 62 43.37 -0.78 -24.24
CA LEU A 62 43.26 -0.29 -25.62
C LEU A 62 44.20 0.88 -25.91
N SER A 63 44.53 1.65 -24.88
CA SER A 63 45.34 2.87 -25.01
C SER A 63 46.84 2.61 -24.87
N PHE A 64 47.23 1.40 -24.46
CA PHE A 64 48.63 1.02 -24.29
C PHE A 64 49.30 0.77 -25.66
N ASN A 65 50.39 1.50 -25.94
CA ASN A 65 51.18 1.39 -27.18
C ASN A 65 50.43 1.68 -28.49
N VAL A 66 49.52 2.66 -28.49
CA VAL A 66 48.85 3.12 -29.70
C VAL A 66 49.85 3.82 -30.62
N GLN A 67 50.02 3.33 -31.84
CA GLN A 67 50.93 3.91 -32.83
C GLN A 67 50.18 4.60 -33.99
N SER A 68 48.95 4.16 -34.27
CA SER A 68 48.13 4.70 -35.37
C SER A 68 46.66 4.91 -34.95
N CYS A 69 45.92 5.74 -35.68
CA CYS A 69 44.47 5.91 -35.42
C CYS A 69 43.66 4.64 -35.70
N ILE A 70 44.18 3.73 -36.53
CA ILE A 70 43.51 2.47 -36.88
C ILE A 70 43.34 1.60 -35.62
N ASP A 71 44.33 1.65 -34.73
CA ASP A 71 44.32 0.91 -33.46
C ASP A 71 43.19 1.38 -32.51
N LEU A 72 42.72 2.62 -32.71
CA LEU A 72 41.69 3.26 -31.89
C LEU A 72 40.27 3.09 -32.45
N ASN A 73 40.09 2.51 -33.65
CA ASN A 73 38.77 2.34 -34.27
C ASN A 73 37.82 1.42 -33.49
N THR A 74 38.36 0.61 -32.57
CA THR A 74 37.59 -0.30 -31.70
C THR A 74 36.99 0.40 -30.48
N ILE A 75 37.52 1.57 -30.10
CA ILE A 75 37.09 2.31 -28.90
C ILE A 75 35.60 2.67 -28.93
N PRO A 76 35.02 3.23 -30.02
CA PRO A 76 33.60 3.56 -30.07
C PRO A 76 32.68 2.35 -29.89
N TRP A 77 33.10 1.16 -30.35
CA TRP A 77 32.32 -0.07 -30.20
C TRP A 77 32.28 -0.55 -28.75
N ILE A 78 33.41 -0.43 -28.06
CA ILE A 78 33.61 -0.90 -26.69
C ILE A 78 33.04 0.09 -25.67
N PHE A 79 32.98 1.37 -26.04
CA PHE A 79 32.43 2.43 -25.21
C PHE A 79 31.00 2.13 -24.72
N ASN A 80 30.15 1.57 -25.60
CA ASN A 80 28.79 1.15 -25.25
C ASN A 80 28.79 0.04 -24.18
N LEU A 81 29.73 -0.91 -24.24
CA LEU A 81 29.87 -1.96 -23.24
C LEU A 81 30.23 -1.36 -21.87
N ILE A 82 31.17 -0.41 -21.83
CA ILE A 82 31.60 0.23 -20.58
C ILE A 82 30.48 1.09 -19.96
N LEU A 83 29.71 1.79 -20.79
CA LEU A 83 28.51 2.52 -20.34
C LEU A 83 27.47 1.58 -19.73
N VAL A 84 27.17 0.46 -20.39
CA VAL A 84 26.22 -0.54 -19.86
C VAL A 84 26.68 -1.08 -18.51
N VAL A 85 27.97 -1.37 -18.35
CA VAL A 85 28.54 -1.82 -17.07
C VAL A 85 28.39 -0.73 -15.99
N SER A 86 28.68 0.52 -16.34
CA SER A 86 28.57 1.66 -15.42
C SER A 86 27.11 1.87 -14.96
N PHE A 87 26.14 1.83 -15.87
CA PHE A 87 24.72 1.90 -15.51
C PHE A 87 24.29 0.71 -14.65
N PHE A 88 24.72 -0.49 -15.00
CA PHE A 88 24.40 -1.68 -14.22
C PHE A 88 24.92 -1.59 -12.78
N ALA A 89 26.12 -1.04 -12.57
CA ALA A 89 26.68 -0.80 -11.25
C ALA A 89 25.87 0.24 -10.45
N VAL A 90 25.46 1.34 -11.08
CA VAL A 90 24.64 2.39 -10.45
C VAL A 90 23.28 1.85 -9.97
N VAL A 91 22.67 0.95 -10.75
CA VAL A 91 21.38 0.33 -10.42
C VAL A 91 21.54 -0.73 -9.33
N SER A 92 22.59 -1.54 -9.40
CA SER A 92 22.73 -2.76 -8.58
C SER A 92 23.42 -2.52 -7.23
N ILE A 93 24.26 -1.48 -7.10
CA ILE A 93 24.94 -1.16 -5.84
C ILE A 93 24.06 -0.27 -4.95
N LYS A 94 23.77 -0.74 -3.73
CA LYS A 94 23.02 0.02 -2.72
C LYS A 94 23.83 1.17 -2.10
N ASN A 95 25.14 0.99 -1.92
CA ASN A 95 25.98 1.99 -1.28
C ASN A 95 26.10 3.24 -2.18
N SER A 96 25.79 4.41 -1.60
CA SER A 96 25.73 5.66 -2.34
C SER A 96 27.06 6.08 -2.95
N ILE A 97 28.21 5.70 -2.37
CA ILE A 97 29.54 6.10 -2.86
C ILE A 97 30.06 5.10 -3.88
N PHE A 98 30.08 3.82 -3.53
CA PHE A 98 30.67 2.77 -4.38
C PHE A 98 29.97 2.59 -5.73
N LYS A 99 28.69 2.95 -5.82
CA LYS A 99 27.93 2.89 -7.07
C LYS A 99 28.44 3.87 -8.15
N TRP A 100 29.19 4.90 -7.76
CA TRP A 100 29.69 5.94 -8.67
C TRP A 100 31.13 5.74 -9.12
N ILE A 101 31.88 4.87 -8.45
CA ILE A 101 33.29 4.63 -8.74
C ILE A 101 33.54 4.25 -10.22
N PRO A 102 32.80 3.30 -10.84
CA PRO A 102 33.04 2.94 -12.24
C PRO A 102 32.84 4.13 -13.18
N THR A 103 31.81 4.92 -12.94
CA THR A 103 31.46 6.09 -13.75
C THR A 103 32.48 7.22 -13.60
N ALA A 104 32.97 7.45 -12.37
CA ALA A 104 34.02 8.43 -12.10
C ALA A 104 35.34 8.05 -12.76
N ILE A 105 35.71 6.76 -12.67
CA ILE A 105 36.91 6.23 -13.33
C ILE A 105 36.77 6.36 -14.85
N LEU A 106 35.63 5.96 -15.43
CA LEU A 106 35.38 6.11 -16.87
C LEU A 106 35.52 7.58 -17.33
N THR A 107 34.98 8.51 -16.56
CA THR A 107 35.07 9.95 -16.88
C THR A 107 36.51 10.43 -16.80
N ALA A 108 37.27 10.01 -15.77
CA ALA A 108 38.68 10.35 -15.64
C ALA A 108 39.53 9.74 -16.77
N GLU A 109 39.31 8.48 -17.12
CA GLU A 109 40.03 7.77 -18.17
C GLU A 109 39.78 8.39 -19.55
N THR A 110 38.51 8.70 -19.86
CA THR A 110 38.14 9.34 -21.14
C THR A 110 38.68 10.76 -21.27
N LEU A 111 38.94 11.47 -20.17
CA LEU A 111 39.59 12.78 -20.18
C LEU A 111 41.12 12.67 -20.25
N TYR A 112 41.71 11.67 -19.60
CA TYR A 112 43.15 11.55 -19.43
C TYR A 112 43.84 10.86 -20.61
N PHE A 113 43.30 9.73 -21.11
CA PHE A 113 43.95 8.93 -22.15
C PHE A 113 44.10 9.63 -23.52
N PRO A 114 43.19 10.52 -23.97
CA PRO A 114 43.37 11.24 -25.23
C PRO A 114 44.66 12.08 -25.32
N ILE A 115 45.27 12.43 -24.19
CA ILE A 115 46.53 13.17 -24.14
C ILE A 115 47.67 12.38 -24.78
N PHE A 116 47.63 11.04 -24.68
CA PHE A 116 48.69 10.14 -25.15
C PHE A 116 48.50 9.67 -26.60
N TYR A 117 47.40 10.05 -27.25
CA TYR A 117 47.14 9.66 -28.63
C TYR A 117 47.90 10.56 -29.61
N PRO A 118 48.23 10.03 -30.80
CA PRO A 118 48.74 10.87 -31.90
C PRO A 118 47.78 12.03 -32.17
N ASP A 119 48.30 13.22 -32.52
CA ASP A 119 47.49 14.45 -32.65
C ASP A 119 46.30 14.29 -33.61
N GLN A 120 46.47 13.49 -34.66
CA GLN A 120 45.44 13.20 -35.65
C GLN A 120 44.26 12.37 -35.10
N CYS A 121 44.47 11.66 -33.98
CA CYS A 121 43.48 10.76 -33.38
C CYS A 121 42.83 11.33 -32.11
N LYS A 122 43.26 12.51 -31.64
CA LYS A 122 42.71 13.16 -30.43
C LYS A 122 41.21 13.47 -30.55
N ASN A 123 40.70 13.57 -31.78
CA ASN A 123 39.29 13.86 -32.06
C ASN A 123 38.35 12.66 -31.95
N ILE A 124 38.85 11.44 -31.70
CA ILE A 124 38.03 10.22 -31.65
C ILE A 124 36.98 10.28 -30.53
N PHE A 125 37.26 11.00 -29.43
CA PHE A 125 36.33 11.17 -28.31
C PHE A 125 35.57 12.51 -28.31
N LEU A 126 35.88 13.43 -29.23
CA LEU A 126 35.33 14.81 -29.22
C LEU A 126 33.80 14.87 -29.38
N GLY A 127 33.16 13.81 -29.91
CA GLY A 127 31.70 13.69 -29.98
C GLY A 127 31.05 13.04 -28.74
N SER A 128 31.76 12.17 -28.02
CA SER A 128 31.19 11.31 -26.96
C SER A 128 31.45 11.84 -25.55
N LEU A 129 32.57 12.55 -25.36
CA LEU A 129 33.03 13.13 -24.09
C LEU A 129 31.99 14.06 -23.41
N PRO A 130 31.35 15.03 -24.10
CA PRO A 130 30.34 15.89 -23.47
C PRO A 130 29.00 15.17 -23.25
N GLY A 131 28.76 14.04 -23.93
CA GLY A 131 27.52 13.26 -23.81
C GLY A 131 27.46 12.39 -22.55
N ILE A 132 28.61 11.90 -22.05
CA ILE A 132 28.68 11.00 -20.89
C ILE A 132 28.00 11.60 -19.65
N PRO A 133 28.31 12.84 -19.22
CA PRO A 133 27.64 13.46 -18.08
C PRO A 133 26.12 13.59 -18.28
N ILE A 134 25.67 13.89 -19.50
CA ILE A 134 24.25 14.07 -19.83
C ILE A 134 23.50 12.74 -19.75
N ILE A 135 24.04 11.66 -20.31
CA ILE A 135 23.43 10.33 -20.24
C ILE A 135 23.37 9.86 -18.77
N ILE A 136 24.38 10.19 -17.96
CA ILE A 136 24.38 9.90 -16.52
C ILE A 136 23.27 10.68 -15.81
N VAL A 137 23.13 11.98 -16.06
CA VAL A 137 22.06 12.83 -15.47
C VAL A 137 20.67 12.34 -15.87
N LEU A 138 20.49 11.92 -17.13
CA LEU A 138 19.23 11.33 -17.60
C LEU A 138 18.93 10.00 -16.89
N ALA A 139 19.92 9.12 -16.77
CA ALA A 139 19.76 7.87 -16.03
C ALA A 139 19.47 8.09 -14.54
N ILE A 140 20.08 9.12 -13.92
CA ILE A 140 19.77 9.57 -12.56
C ILE A 140 18.30 9.99 -12.45
N SER A 141 17.84 10.79 -13.41
CA SER A 141 16.47 11.32 -13.43
C SER A 141 15.46 10.18 -13.57
N VAL A 142 15.69 9.24 -14.48
CA VAL A 142 14.84 8.06 -14.68
C VAL A 142 14.83 7.15 -13.44
N LEU A 143 15.97 6.92 -12.80
CA LEU A 143 16.03 6.12 -11.57
C LEU A 143 15.36 6.79 -10.37
N ALA A 144 15.45 8.12 -10.27
CA ALA A 144 14.78 8.89 -9.24
C ALA A 144 13.25 8.86 -9.41
N VAL A 145 12.76 9.01 -10.65
CA VAL A 145 11.33 8.90 -10.98
C VAL A 145 10.82 7.50 -10.65
N ARG A 146 11.49 6.45 -11.14
CA ARG A 146 11.06 5.07 -10.93
C ARG A 146 11.03 4.65 -9.46
N ARG A 147 11.94 5.18 -8.63
CA ARG A 147 11.93 4.93 -7.17
C ARG A 147 10.79 5.63 -6.45
N ARG A 148 10.30 6.76 -6.97
CA ARG A 148 9.13 7.45 -6.40
C ARG A 148 7.86 6.68 -6.75
N GLU A 149 7.71 6.26 -7.99
CA GLU A 149 6.57 5.44 -8.45
C GLU A 149 6.45 4.15 -7.64
N VAL A 150 7.52 3.36 -7.51
CA VAL A 150 7.46 2.08 -6.75
C VAL A 150 7.06 2.27 -5.28
N ARG A 151 7.47 3.37 -4.62
CA ARG A 151 7.06 3.64 -3.23
C ARG A 151 5.61 4.07 -3.14
N PHE A 152 5.13 4.80 -4.15
CA PHE A 152 3.75 5.24 -4.21
C PHE A 152 2.83 4.04 -4.45
N ASP A 153 3.19 3.16 -5.38
CA ASP A 153 2.48 1.90 -5.64
C ASP A 153 2.45 0.98 -4.40
N GLU A 154 3.58 0.88 -3.68
CA GLU A 154 3.66 0.08 -2.45
C GLU A 154 2.72 0.65 -1.37
N PHE A 155 2.68 1.97 -1.19
CA PHE A 155 1.79 2.62 -0.23
C PHE A 155 0.31 2.41 -0.59
N GLU A 156 -0.09 2.66 -1.85
CA GLU A 156 -1.47 2.43 -2.29
C GLU A 156 -1.88 0.96 -2.15
N SER A 157 -0.98 0.02 -2.45
CA SER A 157 -1.28 -1.41 -2.30
C SER A 157 -1.51 -1.84 -0.85
N LEU A 158 -0.74 -1.26 0.09
CA LEU A 158 -0.90 -1.53 1.52
C LEU A 158 -2.19 -0.91 2.06
N GLU A 159 -2.53 0.29 1.61
CA GLU A 159 -3.76 0.97 2.02
C GLU A 159 -5.01 0.24 1.49
N ALA A 160 -4.98 -0.18 0.22
CA ALA A 160 -6.05 -0.99 -0.38
C ALA A 160 -6.20 -2.36 0.32
N ALA A 161 -5.09 -3.03 0.67
CA ALA A 161 -5.13 -4.29 1.40
C ALA A 161 -5.74 -4.12 2.80
N ARG A 162 -5.38 -3.03 3.50
CA ARG A 162 -5.95 -2.70 4.81
C ARG A 162 -7.46 -2.43 4.71
N LEU A 163 -7.89 -1.65 3.72
CA LEU A 163 -9.30 -1.35 3.51
C LEU A 163 -10.10 -2.61 3.18
N SER A 164 -9.56 -3.48 2.32
CA SER A 164 -10.16 -4.77 1.98
C SER A 164 -10.33 -5.68 3.20
N GLN A 165 -9.35 -5.69 4.12
CA GLN A 165 -9.44 -6.49 5.35
C GLN A 165 -10.57 -5.97 6.25
N VAL A 166 -10.65 -4.65 6.45
CA VAL A 166 -11.72 -4.03 7.27
C VAL A 166 -13.11 -4.36 6.70
N ILE A 167 -13.31 -4.25 5.39
CA ILE A 167 -14.58 -4.60 4.74
C ILE A 167 -14.92 -6.08 4.98
N THR A 168 -13.95 -6.97 4.83
CA THR A 168 -14.14 -8.41 5.03
C THR A 168 -14.53 -8.73 6.48
N ASP A 169 -13.92 -8.07 7.45
CA ASP A 169 -14.22 -8.26 8.86
C ASP A 169 -15.65 -7.80 9.20
N ILE A 170 -16.09 -6.67 8.63
CA ILE A 170 -17.47 -6.14 8.78
C ILE A 170 -18.48 -7.09 8.15
N ASP A 171 -18.22 -7.59 6.94
CA ASP A 171 -19.09 -8.55 6.26
C ASP A 171 -19.24 -9.84 7.08
N THR A 172 -18.12 -10.35 7.60
CA THR A 172 -18.12 -11.56 8.45
C THR A 172 -18.93 -11.35 9.73
N TYR A 173 -18.80 -10.19 10.37
CA TYR A 173 -19.60 -9.84 11.55
C TYR A 173 -21.10 -9.77 11.22
N ARG A 174 -21.46 -9.11 10.12
CA ARG A 174 -22.85 -8.99 9.66
C ARG A 174 -23.46 -10.36 9.38
N GLU A 175 -22.74 -11.23 8.68
CA GLU A 175 -23.20 -12.60 8.40
C GLU A 175 -23.40 -13.42 9.67
N PHE A 176 -22.49 -13.30 10.64
CA PHE A 176 -22.59 -13.98 11.92
C PHE A 176 -23.84 -13.54 12.70
N GLU A 177 -24.06 -12.23 12.81
CA GLU A 177 -25.24 -11.67 13.49
C GLU A 177 -26.53 -12.05 12.75
N PHE A 178 -26.55 -11.99 11.42
CA PHE A 178 -27.69 -12.46 10.62
C PHE A 178 -28.02 -13.94 10.88
N ALA A 179 -27.00 -14.80 10.96
CA ALA A 179 -27.17 -16.21 11.27
C ALA A 179 -27.68 -16.44 12.70
N GLN A 180 -27.38 -15.56 13.65
CA GLN A 180 -27.99 -15.59 14.98
C GLN A 180 -29.45 -15.19 14.94
N VAL A 181 -29.79 -14.10 14.24
CA VAL A 181 -31.15 -13.63 14.08
C VAL A 181 -32.02 -14.71 13.42
N LEU A 182 -31.55 -15.35 12.35
CA LEU A 182 -32.27 -16.47 11.72
C LEU A 182 -32.49 -17.64 12.69
N ARG A 183 -31.49 -17.98 13.52
CA ARG A 183 -31.64 -19.02 14.54
C ARG A 183 -32.68 -18.63 15.59
N ASN A 184 -32.71 -17.36 16.00
CA ASN A 184 -33.69 -16.85 16.97
C ASN A 184 -35.10 -16.83 16.37
N VAL A 185 -35.26 -16.38 15.12
CA VAL A 185 -36.54 -16.42 14.38
C VAL A 185 -37.04 -17.86 14.22
N LYS A 186 -36.15 -18.81 13.93
CA LYS A 186 -36.52 -20.22 13.83
C LYS A 186 -37.01 -20.76 15.18
N LYS A 187 -36.24 -20.56 16.25
CA LYS A 187 -36.65 -20.93 17.62
C LYS A 187 -37.99 -20.30 17.99
N PHE A 188 -38.16 -19.01 17.70
CA PHE A 188 -39.39 -18.24 17.90
C PHE A 188 -40.59 -18.88 17.18
N THR A 189 -40.43 -19.25 15.92
CA THR A 189 -41.49 -19.89 15.12
C THR A 189 -41.87 -21.25 15.72
N ASP A 190 -40.88 -22.04 16.13
CA ASP A 190 -41.10 -23.37 16.73
C ASP A 190 -41.82 -23.27 18.10
N SER A 191 -41.51 -22.24 18.91
CA SER A 191 -42.11 -22.01 20.23
C SER A 191 -43.57 -21.52 20.18
N ILE A 192 -43.92 -20.64 19.24
CA ILE A 192 -45.28 -20.09 19.11
C ILE A 192 -46.30 -21.17 18.71
N VAL A 193 -45.87 -22.15 17.92
CA VAL A 193 -46.73 -23.23 17.44
C VAL A 193 -47.09 -24.21 18.57
N THR A 194 -46.36 -24.20 19.69
CA THR A 194 -46.44 -25.25 20.72
C THR A 194 -47.07 -24.84 22.05
N GLU A 195 -47.25 -23.54 22.35
CA GLU A 195 -47.77 -23.07 23.66
C GLU A 195 -49.02 -22.18 23.54
N ASN A 196 -50.01 -22.43 24.42
CA ASN A 196 -51.09 -21.47 24.69
C ASN A 196 -50.48 -20.24 25.39
N LEU A 197 -50.44 -19.11 24.69
CA LEU A 197 -49.70 -17.90 25.09
C LEU A 197 -50.20 -17.30 26.42
N GLU A 198 -49.47 -17.55 27.50
CA GLU A 198 -49.57 -16.78 28.75
C GLU A 198 -48.97 -15.36 28.58
N MET A 199 -49.33 -14.40 29.44
CA MET A 199 -48.82 -13.01 29.34
C MET A 199 -47.29 -12.90 29.43
N SER A 200 -46.63 -13.84 30.12
CA SER A 200 -45.17 -13.96 30.19
C SER A 200 -44.56 -14.29 28.82
N ALA A 201 -45.20 -15.18 28.05
CA ALA A 201 -44.78 -15.55 26.71
C ALA A 201 -44.89 -14.35 25.73
N VAL A 202 -45.90 -13.50 25.89
CA VAL A 202 -46.07 -12.27 25.08
C VAL A 202 -44.96 -11.24 25.33
N GLN A 203 -44.45 -11.14 26.57
CA GLN A 203 -43.33 -10.24 26.87
C GLN A 203 -42.02 -10.74 26.26
N ILE A 204 -41.75 -12.05 26.35
CA ILE A 204 -40.60 -12.68 25.71
C ILE A 204 -40.68 -12.52 24.19
N LEU A 205 -41.87 -12.70 23.61
CA LEU A 205 -42.15 -12.50 22.19
C LEU A 205 -41.81 -11.08 21.73
N ASN A 206 -42.24 -10.07 22.49
CA ASN A 206 -41.98 -8.67 22.17
C ASN A 206 -40.48 -8.34 22.22
N LEU A 207 -39.73 -8.93 23.15
CA LEU A 207 -38.28 -8.74 23.24
C LEU A 207 -37.54 -9.34 22.04
N GLU A 208 -37.93 -10.53 21.59
CA GLU A 208 -37.33 -11.15 20.39
C GLU A 208 -37.66 -10.37 19.11
N ILE A 209 -38.89 -9.87 18.97
CA ILE A 209 -39.26 -8.98 17.87
C ILE A 209 -38.39 -7.72 17.87
N GLN A 210 -38.17 -7.12 19.05
CA GLN A 210 -37.34 -5.94 19.18
C GLN A 210 -35.88 -6.20 18.81
N LYS A 211 -35.30 -7.36 19.17
CA LYS A 211 -33.95 -7.75 18.73
C LYS A 211 -33.83 -7.84 17.21
N ILE A 212 -34.81 -8.47 16.58
CA ILE A 212 -34.86 -8.60 15.11
C ILE A 212 -34.97 -7.21 14.47
N GLN A 213 -35.85 -6.35 15.00
CA GLN A 213 -36.02 -4.98 14.50
C GLN A 213 -34.73 -4.16 14.65
N THR A 214 -34.04 -4.23 15.79
CA THR A 214 -32.76 -3.55 16.00
C THR A 214 -31.72 -3.99 14.96
N PHE A 215 -31.58 -5.29 14.72
CA PHE A 215 -30.67 -5.79 13.70
C PHE A 215 -31.02 -5.27 12.31
N LEU A 216 -32.30 -5.36 11.91
CA LEU A 216 -32.73 -4.94 10.56
C LEU A 216 -32.50 -3.45 10.31
N VAL A 217 -32.72 -2.60 11.31
CA VAL A 217 -32.49 -1.15 11.20
C VAL A 217 -30.99 -0.84 11.11
N CYS A 218 -30.14 -1.55 11.86
CA CYS A 218 -28.71 -1.26 11.89
C CYS A 218 -27.91 -1.93 10.75
N ALA A 219 -28.39 -3.04 10.19
CA ALA A 219 -27.63 -3.86 9.24
C ALA A 219 -27.26 -3.12 7.94
N GLU A 220 -28.04 -2.12 7.53
CA GLU A 220 -27.75 -1.27 6.38
C GLU A 220 -26.57 -0.31 6.64
N TYR A 221 -26.34 0.05 7.89
CA TYR A 221 -25.35 1.06 8.31
C TYR A 221 -24.22 0.47 9.15
N PHE A 222 -24.04 -0.86 9.10
CA PHE A 222 -22.97 -1.53 9.84
C PHE A 222 -21.56 -1.14 9.41
N ASP A 223 -21.38 -0.37 8.34
CA ASP A 223 -20.09 0.23 8.01
C ASP A 223 -19.66 1.26 9.06
N SER A 224 -20.61 1.97 9.67
CA SER A 224 -20.38 2.92 10.77
C SER A 224 -20.16 2.21 12.12
N ASN A 225 -19.06 2.54 12.78
CA ASN A 225 -18.74 2.14 14.15
C ASN A 225 -19.81 2.63 15.13
N LEU A 226 -20.29 3.86 14.98
CA LEU A 226 -21.35 4.42 15.83
C LEU A 226 -22.60 3.53 15.83
N VAL A 227 -23.06 3.12 14.65
CA VAL A 227 -24.23 2.25 14.51
C VAL A 227 -23.98 0.87 15.08
N ARG A 228 -22.79 0.30 14.85
CA ARG A 228 -22.41 -1.00 15.45
C ARG A 228 -22.45 -0.94 16.98
N ASN A 229 -21.91 0.12 17.58
CA ASN A 229 -21.94 0.29 19.03
C ASN A 229 -23.36 0.48 19.58
N PHE A 230 -24.23 1.23 18.88
CA PHE A 230 -25.63 1.33 19.28
C PHE A 230 -26.37 -0.01 19.16
N TYR A 231 -26.08 -0.77 18.11
CA TYR A 231 -26.60 -2.13 17.97
C TYR A 231 -26.19 -3.00 19.16
N GLU A 232 -24.90 -3.03 19.51
CA GLU A 232 -24.41 -3.81 20.65
C GLU A 232 -25.02 -3.36 21.97
N PHE A 233 -25.09 -2.05 22.20
CA PHE A 233 -25.73 -1.47 23.38
C PHE A 233 -27.19 -1.92 23.50
N MET A 234 -27.97 -1.83 22.42
CA MET A 234 -29.38 -2.24 22.42
C MET A 234 -29.56 -3.75 22.55
N ARG A 235 -28.73 -4.53 21.87
CA ARG A 235 -28.71 -6.00 21.99
C ARG A 235 -28.47 -6.43 23.43
N ASP A 236 -27.54 -5.79 24.12
CA ASP A 236 -27.18 -6.11 25.51
C ASP A 236 -28.26 -5.69 26.52
N ARG A 237 -29.06 -4.66 26.20
CA ARG A 237 -30.27 -4.34 26.99
C ARG A 237 -31.36 -5.38 26.78
N GLN A 238 -31.65 -5.71 25.53
CA GLN A 238 -32.71 -6.66 25.17
C GLN A 238 -32.38 -8.09 25.62
N SER A 239 -31.11 -8.48 25.67
CA SER A 239 -30.66 -9.76 26.24
C SER A 239 -30.88 -9.86 27.75
N ARG A 240 -30.83 -8.72 28.46
CA ARG A 240 -31.19 -8.60 29.88
C ARG A 240 -32.69 -8.48 30.13
N GLY A 241 -33.52 -8.49 29.09
CA GLY A 241 -34.97 -8.39 29.19
C GLY A 241 -35.51 -6.95 29.26
N ILE A 242 -34.67 -5.96 28.96
CA ILE A 242 -35.07 -4.55 28.95
C ILE A 242 -35.54 -4.20 27.54
N ALA A 243 -36.80 -3.77 27.42
CA ALA A 243 -37.37 -3.37 26.15
C ALA A 243 -36.68 -2.11 25.61
N GLY A 244 -36.48 -2.06 24.30
CA GLY A 244 -35.96 -0.87 23.67
C GLY A 244 -36.07 -0.92 22.16
N ARG A 245 -36.15 0.27 21.56
CA ARG A 245 -36.28 0.45 20.10
C ARG A 245 -35.14 1.32 19.59
N ILE A 246 -34.72 1.05 18.38
CA ILE A 246 -33.78 1.91 17.66
C ILE A 246 -34.43 2.36 16.35
N SER A 247 -34.21 3.60 15.98
CA SER A 247 -34.62 4.18 14.71
C SER A 247 -33.50 5.08 14.21
N ILE A 248 -33.21 4.97 12.92
CA ILE A 248 -32.12 5.69 12.28
C ILE A 248 -32.75 6.57 11.21
N LEU A 249 -32.71 7.88 11.42
CA LEU A 249 -33.30 8.92 10.56
C LEU A 249 -32.21 9.93 10.17
N GLY A 250 -31.35 9.54 9.23
CA GLY A 250 -30.27 10.40 8.76
C GLY A 250 -29.69 9.93 7.42
N GLU A 251 -29.26 10.90 6.61
CA GLU A 251 -28.38 10.68 5.46
C GLU A 251 -26.91 10.80 5.94
N ASN A 252 -25.97 10.07 5.33
CA ASN A 252 -24.51 10.17 5.59
C ASN A 252 -24.01 9.83 7.01
N ILE A 253 -24.53 8.78 7.65
CA ILE A 253 -24.10 8.35 9.00
C ILE A 253 -22.61 7.96 9.05
N ASN A 254 -22.01 7.58 7.92
CA ASN A 254 -20.59 7.21 7.86
C ASN A 254 -19.64 8.40 8.08
N ASP A 255 -20.08 9.65 7.86
CA ASP A 255 -19.23 10.85 8.02
C ASP A 255 -19.07 11.28 9.50
N LEU A 256 -19.92 10.75 10.39
CA LEU A 256 -19.96 11.02 11.82
C LEU A 256 -18.88 10.28 12.63
N ASP A 257 -18.47 9.11 12.16
CA ASP A 257 -17.52 8.22 12.84
C ASP A 257 -16.16 8.89 13.13
N ALA A 258 -15.76 9.87 12.31
CA ALA A 258 -14.45 10.52 12.44
C ALA A 258 -14.36 11.52 13.60
N LYS A 259 -15.49 11.93 14.19
CA LYS A 259 -15.55 13.06 15.14
C LYS A 259 -16.01 12.69 16.55
N ILE A 260 -16.55 11.49 16.76
CA ILE A 260 -17.21 11.11 18.01
C ILE A 260 -16.30 10.22 18.86
N ASP A 261 -16.20 10.53 20.16
CA ASP A 261 -15.64 9.61 21.15
C ASP A 261 -16.73 8.63 21.60
N GLU A 262 -16.87 7.54 20.85
CA GLU A 262 -17.90 6.52 21.00
C GLU A 262 -17.99 5.93 22.43
N SER A 263 -16.83 5.78 23.07
CA SER A 263 -16.73 5.21 24.42
C SER A 263 -17.47 6.05 25.46
N LYS A 264 -17.31 7.38 25.37
CA LYS A 264 -18.00 8.34 26.25
C LYS A 264 -19.50 8.38 25.97
N LEU A 265 -19.90 8.25 24.71
CA LEU A 265 -21.30 8.27 24.34
C LEU A 265 -22.06 7.06 24.92
N VAL A 266 -21.49 5.86 24.80
CA VAL A 266 -22.08 4.63 25.38
C VAL A 266 -22.13 4.70 26.90
N GLU A 267 -21.09 5.25 27.55
CA GLU A 267 -21.07 5.46 29.00
C GLU A 267 -22.18 6.41 29.44
N GLN A 268 -22.35 7.56 28.77
CA GLN A 268 -23.41 8.51 29.07
C GLN A 268 -24.81 7.92 28.84
N LEU A 269 -25.01 7.18 27.73
CA LEU A 269 -26.29 6.50 27.48
C LEU A 269 -26.59 5.46 28.56
N THR A 270 -25.59 4.74 29.03
CA THR A 270 -25.74 3.77 30.12
C THR A 270 -26.15 4.46 31.41
N LEU A 271 -25.52 5.59 31.74
CA LEU A 271 -25.85 6.39 32.93
C LEU A 271 -27.27 6.98 32.86
N VAL A 272 -27.67 7.48 31.69
CA VAL A 272 -28.96 8.16 31.49
C VAL A 272 -30.12 7.17 31.41
N LEU A 273 -29.94 6.06 30.71
CA LEU A 273 -31.01 5.09 30.48
C LEU A 273 -31.15 4.07 31.61
N ALA A 274 -30.06 3.73 32.32
CA ALA A 274 -30.03 2.69 33.34
C ALA A 274 -30.81 1.43 32.88
N ASP A 275 -31.80 0.95 33.64
CA ASP A 275 -32.65 -0.19 33.27
C ASP A 275 -34.05 0.23 32.74
N SER A 276 -34.21 1.49 32.33
CA SER A 276 -35.49 2.02 31.83
C SER A 276 -35.75 1.62 30.37
N PRO A 277 -37.00 1.30 29.97
CA PRO A 277 -37.32 1.09 28.57
C PRO A 277 -37.17 2.40 27.79
N ALA A 278 -36.49 2.34 26.64
CA ALA A 278 -36.17 3.53 25.87
C ALA A 278 -36.13 3.27 24.36
N SER A 279 -36.46 4.32 23.61
CA SER A 279 -36.33 4.40 22.16
C SER A 279 -35.20 5.36 21.80
N LEU A 280 -34.21 4.88 21.06
CA LEU A 280 -33.11 5.68 20.51
C LEU A 280 -33.45 6.06 19.07
N THR A 281 -33.47 7.35 18.77
CA THR A 281 -33.66 7.86 17.41
C THR A 281 -32.44 8.69 17.03
N LEU A 282 -31.63 8.23 16.08
CA LEU A 282 -30.57 9.06 15.50
C LEU A 282 -31.22 10.00 14.49
N VAL A 283 -31.25 11.32 14.77
CA VAL A 283 -31.95 12.34 13.97
C VAL A 283 -30.94 13.35 13.42
N LYS A 284 -30.80 13.40 12.09
CA LYS A 284 -29.81 14.23 11.37
C LYS A 284 -28.36 13.93 11.76
N GLU A 285 -27.43 14.41 10.95
CA GLU A 285 -25.98 14.16 11.03
C GLU A 285 -25.30 14.49 12.38
N ASN A 286 -25.96 14.88 13.48
CA ASN A 286 -25.30 15.23 14.75
C ASN A 286 -26.15 15.10 16.03
N ILE A 287 -27.41 14.67 15.96
CA ILE A 287 -28.31 14.65 17.13
C ILE A 287 -28.82 13.23 17.38
N LEU A 288 -28.62 12.73 18.59
CA LEU A 288 -29.29 11.51 19.05
C LEU A 288 -30.42 11.91 20.00
N GLU A 289 -31.66 11.64 19.59
CA GLU A 289 -32.85 11.82 20.40
C GLU A 289 -33.14 10.52 21.17
N VAL A 290 -33.25 10.62 22.48
CA VAL A 290 -33.53 9.50 23.38
C VAL A 290 -34.88 9.70 24.03
N HIS A 291 -35.82 8.82 23.71
CA HIS A 291 -37.17 8.83 24.28
C HIS A 291 -37.28 7.76 25.37
N ILE A 292 -37.46 8.18 26.61
CA ILE A 292 -37.66 7.27 27.75
C ILE A 292 -39.16 7.05 27.96
N GLU A 293 -39.58 5.79 28.06
CA GLU A 293 -40.97 5.41 28.33
C GLU A 293 -41.15 5.20 29.86
N GLU A 294 -41.80 6.14 30.56
CA GLU A 294 -42.13 5.97 31.98
C GLU A 294 -43.42 5.15 32.18
N LEU A 295 -43.38 4.21 33.14
CA LEU A 295 -44.44 3.23 33.41
C LEU A 295 -45.68 3.79 34.14
N ASP A 296 -45.65 5.03 34.65
CA ASP A 296 -46.72 5.56 35.52
C ASP A 296 -47.71 6.48 34.78
N SER A 297 -48.86 5.89 34.41
CA SER A 297 -50.22 6.41 34.13
C SER A 297 -50.46 7.70 33.30
N SER A 298 -49.44 8.39 32.82
CA SER A 298 -49.51 9.29 31.67
C SER A 298 -48.24 9.06 30.88
N ARG A 299 -48.30 8.53 29.65
CA ARG A 299 -47.13 8.31 28.79
C ARG A 299 -46.43 9.65 28.54
N ARG A 300 -45.58 10.09 29.47
CA ARG A 300 -44.69 11.22 29.31
C ARG A 300 -43.45 10.65 28.63
N ILE A 301 -43.28 11.02 27.37
CA ILE A 301 -42.05 10.76 26.66
C ILE A 301 -41.08 11.86 27.08
N LYS A 302 -40.05 11.49 27.82
CA LYS A 302 -38.93 12.41 28.06
C LYS A 302 -37.98 12.28 26.88
N THR A 303 -37.88 13.34 26.07
CA THR A 303 -36.89 13.43 25.00
C THR A 303 -35.61 14.03 25.58
N ILE A 304 -34.49 13.41 25.26
CA ILE A 304 -33.16 13.88 25.64
C ILE A 304 -32.34 13.94 24.35
N ASP A 305 -31.82 15.12 24.04
CA ASP A 305 -31.01 15.34 22.85
C ASP A 305 -29.54 15.26 23.23
N PHE A 306 -28.79 14.44 22.51
CA PHE A 306 -27.35 14.36 22.63
C PHE A 306 -26.73 15.04 21.42
N ASP A 307 -26.00 16.12 21.68
CA ASP A 307 -25.10 16.70 20.67
C ASP A 307 -23.88 15.77 20.55
N LEU A 308 -23.78 15.08 19.41
CA LEU A 308 -22.75 14.08 19.18
C LEU A 308 -21.34 14.70 19.02
N GLU A 309 -21.23 15.98 18.61
CA GLU A 309 -19.91 16.64 18.48
C GLU A 309 -19.32 17.00 19.86
N ASN A 310 -20.16 17.31 20.85
CA ASN A 310 -19.73 17.74 22.18
C ASN A 310 -20.00 16.72 23.29
N VAL A 311 -20.72 15.62 22.99
CA VAL A 311 -21.19 14.61 23.95
C VAL A 311 -21.82 15.27 25.19
N GLN A 312 -22.75 16.20 24.94
CA GLN A 312 -23.48 16.94 25.97
C GLN A 312 -24.98 16.67 25.89
N ILE A 313 -25.57 16.51 27.07
CA ILE A 313 -26.98 16.26 27.25
C ILE A 313 -27.73 17.61 27.22
N LYS A 314 -28.62 17.78 26.25
CA LYS A 314 -29.65 18.83 26.27
C LYS A 314 -30.98 18.20 26.66
N VAL A 315 -31.53 18.63 27.78
CA VAL A 315 -32.85 18.19 28.23
C VAL A 315 -33.86 19.24 27.79
N GLU A 316 -34.63 18.95 26.74
CA GLU A 316 -35.80 19.74 26.39
C GLU A 316 -37.02 19.18 27.12
N SER A 317 -37.49 19.89 28.16
CA SER A 317 -38.76 19.58 28.79
C SER A 317 -39.87 20.30 28.04
N ASN A 318 -40.59 19.60 27.17
CA ASN A 318 -41.89 20.07 26.69
C ASN A 318 -42.92 19.83 27.81
N PHE A 319 -43.22 20.89 28.56
CA PHE A 319 -44.39 20.98 29.43
C PHE A 319 -45.59 21.49 28.65
#